data_AF-D7G166-F1
#
_entry.id   AF-D7G166-F1
#
_cell.length_a   1.000
_cell.length_b   1.000
_cell.length_c   1.000
_cell.angle_alpha   90.00
_cell.angle_beta   90.00
_cell.angle_gamma   90.00
#
_symmetry.space_group_name_H-M   'P 1'
#
loop_
_entity.id
_entity.type
_entity.pdbx_description
1 polymer ?
#
loop_
_entity_poly.entity_id
_entity_poly.type
_entity_poly.pdbx_seq_one_letter_code
_entity_poly.pdbx_strand_id
1 'polypeptide(L)'
;MKTRIEEYFNDQGEVCNVKYVDPSYMIRSVAANSYDQIYCMQLAQNAVHGAMAGYTAFSVGMVNDRTVYLPMEELVAHSPRIVNPLGRTWENVLTVTRQPSTLGSRATG
;
A
#
# COMPACT_ATOMS: atom_id res chain seq x y z
N MET A 1 16.21 -11.61 -1.27
CA MET A 1 15.38 -12.46 -2.14
C MET A 1 16.18 -13.01 -3.31
N LYS A 2 16.78 -12.17 -4.18
CA LYS A 2 17.60 -12.59 -5.34
C LYS A 2 18.60 -13.70 -5.02
N THR A 3 19.47 -13.48 -4.03
CA THR A 3 20.51 -14.43 -3.63
C THR A 3 19.94 -15.79 -3.25
N ARG A 4 18.84 -15.82 -2.49
CA ARG A 4 18.17 -17.07 -2.07
C ARG A 4 17.59 -17.86 -3.24
N ILE A 5 17.19 -17.19 -4.32
CA ILE A 5 16.69 -17.84 -5.53
C ILE A 5 17.88 -18.46 -6.28
N GLU A 6 18.98 -17.71 -6.43
CA GLU A 6 20.21 -18.21 -7.08
C GLU A 6 20.79 -19.42 -6.34
N GLU A 7 20.85 -19.37 -5.01
CA GLU A 7 21.26 -20.49 -4.15
C GLU A 7 20.39 -21.73 -4.37
N TYR A 8 19.06 -21.58 -4.36
CA TYR A 8 18.13 -22.69 -4.55
C TYR A 8 18.33 -23.41 -5.89
N PHE A 9 18.46 -22.68 -7.00
CA PHE A 9 18.66 -23.30 -8.32
C PHE A 9 20.07 -23.90 -8.47
N ASN A 10 21.07 -23.30 -7.85
CA ASN A 10 22.42 -23.85 -7.83
C ASN A 10 22.47 -25.21 -7.09
N ASP A 11 21.74 -25.35 -5.98
CA ASP A 11 21.63 -26.62 -5.25
C ASP A 11 20.93 -27.73 -6.06
N GLN A 12 20.08 -27.36 -7.03
CA GLN A 12 19.43 -28.30 -7.96
C GLN A 12 20.26 -28.56 -9.23
N GLY A 13 21.42 -27.91 -9.39
CA GLY A 13 22.26 -28.04 -10.58
C GLY A 13 21.70 -27.33 -11.83
N GLU A 14 20.76 -26.40 -11.67
CA GLU A 14 20.13 -25.68 -12.76
C GLU A 14 20.74 -24.27 -12.94
N VAL A 15 20.97 -23.87 -14.19
CA VAL A 15 21.47 -22.52 -14.51
C VAL A 15 20.30 -21.53 -14.49
N CYS A 16 20.30 -20.61 -13.52
CA CYS A 16 19.27 -19.59 -13.35
C CYS A 16 19.80 -18.17 -13.66
N ASN A 17 19.06 -17.38 -14.46
CA ASN A 17 19.35 -15.97 -14.72
C ASN A 17 18.33 -15.08 -14.00
N VAL A 18 18.74 -14.48 -12.87
CA VAL A 18 17.85 -13.61 -12.08
C VAL A 18 18.19 -12.14 -12.31
N LYS A 19 17.25 -11.41 -12.92
CA LYS A 19 17.34 -9.95 -13.04
C LYS A 19 16.59 -9.30 -11.89
N TYR A 20 17.31 -8.53 -11.07
CA TYR A 20 16.71 -7.74 -10.01
C TYR A 20 16.49 -6.31 -10.49
N VAL A 21 15.26 -5.82 -10.32
CA VAL A 21 14.86 -4.46 -10.68
C VAL A 21 14.36 -3.78 -9.41
N ASP A 22 14.97 -2.66 -9.04
CA ASP A 22 14.51 -1.81 -7.94
C ASP A 22 13.98 -0.48 -8.47
N PRO A 23 12.66 -0.34 -8.64
CA PRO A 23 12.06 0.89 -9.12
C PRO A 23 11.77 1.90 -8.00
N SER A 24 12.22 1.67 -6.76
CA SER A 24 11.79 2.47 -5.60
C SER A 24 12.02 3.98 -5.80
N TYR A 25 13.21 4.37 -6.25
CA TYR A 25 13.50 5.77 -6.54
C TYR A 25 12.70 6.29 -7.73
N MET A 26 12.58 5.50 -8.80
CA MET A 26 11.83 5.89 -10.00
C MET A 26 10.36 6.17 -9.68
N ILE A 27 9.73 5.35 -8.84
CA ILE A 27 8.33 5.54 -8.45
C ILE A 27 8.15 6.80 -7.60
N ARG A 28 9.10 7.11 -6.70
CA ARG A 28 8.97 8.23 -5.75
C ARG A 28 9.48 9.58 -6.26
N SER A 29 10.25 9.59 -7.35
CA SER A 29 10.89 10.81 -7.89
C SER A 29 10.14 11.40 -9.08
N VAL A 30 9.18 10.69 -9.65
CA VAL A 30 8.38 11.16 -10.78
C VAL A 30 7.34 12.18 -10.30
N ALA A 31 7.05 13.16 -11.14
CA ALA A 31 6.03 14.17 -10.87
C ALA A 31 4.64 13.54 -10.66
N ALA A 32 3.84 14.14 -9.79
CA ALA A 32 2.46 13.74 -9.56
C ALA A 32 1.66 13.78 -10.87
N ASN A 33 0.83 12.76 -11.11
CA ASN A 33 -0.12 12.76 -12.22
C ASN A 33 -1.24 13.79 -11.97
N SER A 34 -2.07 14.08 -12.97
CA SER A 34 -3.12 15.10 -12.87
C SER A 34 -4.11 14.84 -11.73
N TYR A 35 -4.42 13.57 -11.44
CA TYR A 35 -5.32 13.20 -10.35
C TYR A 35 -4.67 13.52 -8.99
N ASP A 36 -3.42 13.10 -8.79
CA ASP A 36 -2.67 13.36 -7.57
C ASP A 36 -2.43 14.86 -7.34
N GLN A 37 -2.24 15.65 -8.42
CA GLN A 37 -2.13 17.10 -8.32
C GLN A 37 -3.41 17.74 -7.78
N ILE A 38 -4.57 17.37 -8.34
CA ILE A 38 -5.87 17.87 -7.87
C ILE A 38 -6.12 17.43 -6.42
N TYR A 39 -5.81 16.18 -6.11
CA TYR A 39 -5.98 15.65 -4.75
C TYR A 39 -5.09 16.37 -3.74
N CYS A 40 -3.81 16.59 -4.04
CA CYS A 40 -2.90 17.36 -3.19
C CYS A 40 -3.40 18.79 -2.97
N MET A 41 -3.91 19.44 -4.02
CA MET A 41 -4.48 20.79 -3.91
C MET A 41 -5.69 20.81 -2.96
N GLN A 42 -6.61 19.85 -3.09
CA GLN A 42 -7.78 19.73 -2.21
C GLN A 42 -7.37 19.50 -0.75
N LEU A 43 -6.41 18.60 -0.50
CA LEU A 43 -5.91 18.36 0.86
C LEU A 43 -5.30 19.63 1.47
N ALA A 44 -4.45 20.33 0.71
CA ALA A 44 -3.78 21.55 1.17
C ALA A 44 -4.78 22.68 1.49
N GLN A 45 -5.74 22.94 0.61
CA GLN A 45 -6.77 23.96 0.83
C GLN A 45 -7.60 23.67 2.09
N ASN A 46 -8.05 22.43 2.26
CA ASN A 46 -8.84 22.03 3.43
C ASN A 46 -8.02 22.08 4.73
N ALA A 47 -6.72 21.79 4.68
CA ALA A 47 -5.82 21.91 5.82
C ALA A 47 -5.68 23.37 6.26
N VAL A 48 -5.50 24.29 5.30
CA VAL A 48 -5.45 25.73 5.57
C VAL A 48 -6.77 26.22 6.16
N HIS A 49 -7.91 25.85 5.57
CA HIS A 49 -9.23 26.22 6.11
C HIS A 49 -9.42 25.74 7.55
N GLY A 50 -9.05 24.50 7.86
CA GLY A 50 -9.19 23.95 9.21
C GLY A 50 -8.29 24.66 10.22
N ALA A 51 -7.05 24.94 9.83
CA ALA A 51 -6.12 25.71 10.66
C ALA A 51 -6.62 27.15 10.91
N MET A 52 -7.14 27.83 9.87
CA MET A 52 -7.70 29.18 9.99
C MET A 52 -8.99 29.23 10.82
N ALA A 53 -9.74 28.12 10.87
CA ALA A 53 -10.88 27.96 11.77
C ALA A 53 -10.48 27.69 13.23
N GLY A 54 -9.18 27.55 13.53
CA GLY A 54 -8.65 27.30 14.87
C GLY A 54 -8.54 25.82 15.24
N TYR A 55 -8.73 24.90 14.31
CA TYR A 55 -8.48 23.48 14.56
C TYR A 55 -6.98 23.19 14.62
N THR A 56 -6.61 22.28 15.53
CA THR A 56 -5.22 21.83 15.74
C THR A 56 -5.21 20.32 15.92
N ALA A 57 -4.02 19.70 15.87
CA ALA A 57 -3.84 18.26 16.06
C ALA A 57 -4.74 17.37 15.15
N PHE A 58 -4.97 17.82 13.91
CA PHE A 58 -5.74 17.08 12.91
C PHE A 58 -4.95 16.90 11.62
N SER A 59 -5.27 15.84 10.87
CA SER A 59 -4.85 15.62 9.49
C SER A 59 -6.05 15.70 8.57
N VAL A 60 -5.81 15.94 7.28
CA VAL A 60 -6.86 15.93 6.24
C VAL A 60 -6.71 14.65 5.43
N GLY A 61 -7.82 13.96 5.20
CA GLY A 61 -7.85 12.76 4.37
C GLY A 61 -9.16 12.58 3.63
N MET A 62 -9.18 11.61 2.72
CA MET A 62 -10.39 11.21 1.99
C MET A 62 -10.98 9.95 2.63
N VAL A 63 -12.25 10.00 3.00
CA VAL A 63 -13.01 8.84 3.50
C VAL A 63 -14.34 8.78 2.75
N ASN A 64 -14.59 7.68 2.04
CA ASN A 64 -15.79 7.49 1.22
C ASN A 64 -16.07 8.70 0.29
N ASP A 65 -15.06 9.09 -0.49
CA ASP A 65 -15.11 10.21 -1.45
C ASP A 65 -15.46 11.58 -0.84
N ARG A 66 -15.24 11.74 0.46
CA ARG A 66 -15.38 13.03 1.17
C ARG A 66 -14.09 13.41 1.88
N THR A 67 -13.70 14.66 1.74
CA THR A 67 -12.60 15.23 2.51
C THR A 67 -13.04 15.45 3.96
N VAL A 68 -12.30 14.89 4.90
CA VAL A 68 -12.61 14.93 6.33
C VAL A 68 -11.38 15.34 7.16
N TYR A 69 -11.64 15.91 8.34
CA TYR A 69 -10.63 16.13 9.36
C TYR A 69 -10.55 14.91 10.26
N LEU A 70 -9.33 14.39 10.42
CA LEU A 70 -9.02 13.19 11.18
C LEU A 70 -8.17 13.58 12.39
N PRO A 71 -8.59 13.28 13.62
CA PRO A 71 -7.76 13.47 14.80
C PRO A 71 -6.43 12.73 14.66
N MET A 72 -5.31 13.41 14.93
CA MET A 72 -3.98 12.81 14.76
C MET A 72 -3.76 11.59 15.67
N GLU A 73 -4.28 11.61 16.90
CA GLU A 73 -4.17 10.49 17.84
C GLU A 73 -4.80 9.21 17.30
N GLU A 74 -6.02 9.32 16.76
CA GLU A 74 -6.75 8.21 16.14
C GLU A 74 -6.02 7.69 14.89
N LEU A 75 -5.51 8.62 14.07
CA LEU A 75 -4.78 8.27 12.86
C LEU A 75 -3.52 7.44 13.19
N VAL A 76 -2.76 7.85 14.21
CA VAL A 76 -1.53 7.15 14.62
C VAL A 76 -1.87 5.81 15.28
N ALA A 77 -2.92 5.74 16.10
CA ALA A 77 -3.35 4.50 16.75
C ALA A 77 -3.75 3.39 15.76
N HIS A 78 -4.31 3.77 14.60
CA HIS A 78 -4.77 2.85 13.56
C HIS A 78 -3.83 2.70 12.36
N SER A 79 -2.66 3.36 12.40
CA SER A 79 -1.63 3.25 11.34
C SER A 79 -0.61 2.15 11.67
N PRO A 80 -0.11 1.39 10.68
CA PRO A 80 -0.48 1.42 9.27
C PRO A 80 -1.75 0.62 8.96
N ARG A 81 -2.47 1.03 7.91
CA ARG A 81 -3.55 0.21 7.36
C ARG A 81 -2.98 -1.05 6.70
N ILE A 82 -3.46 -2.21 7.13
CA ILE A 82 -3.06 -3.51 6.59
C ILE A 82 -4.11 -3.99 5.57
N VAL A 83 -3.66 -4.64 4.50
CA VAL A 83 -4.56 -5.29 3.53
C VAL A 83 -5.33 -6.41 4.23
N ASN A 84 -6.64 -6.45 4.08
CA ASN A 84 -7.46 -7.53 4.61
C ASN A 84 -7.19 -8.83 3.82
N PRO A 85 -6.61 -9.89 4.43
CA PRO A 85 -6.34 -11.15 3.75
C PRO A 85 -7.61 -11.92 3.37
N LEU A 86 -8.75 -11.58 3.98
CA LEU A 86 -10.07 -12.13 3.65
C LEU A 86 -10.86 -11.22 2.70
N GLY A 87 -10.26 -10.11 2.26
CA GLY A 87 -10.91 -9.12 1.42
C GLY A 87 -10.76 -9.43 -0.06
N ARG A 88 -11.69 -8.89 -0.85
CA ARG A 88 -11.70 -9.00 -2.32
C ARG A 88 -10.37 -8.59 -2.96
N THR A 89 -9.69 -7.58 -2.43
CA THR A 89 -8.38 -7.16 -2.94
C THR A 89 -7.34 -8.28 -2.90
N TRP A 90 -7.28 -9.04 -1.80
CA TRP A 90 -6.35 -10.15 -1.68
C TRP A 90 -6.78 -11.37 -2.51
N GLU A 91 -8.08 -11.64 -2.57
CA GLU A 91 -8.64 -12.69 -3.42
C GLU A 91 -8.33 -12.47 -4.92
N ASN A 92 -8.40 -11.22 -5.39
CA ASN A 92 -8.00 -10.86 -6.75
C ASN A 92 -6.52 -11.19 -7.00
N VAL A 93 -5.63 -10.94 -6.02
CA VAL A 93 -4.21 -11.28 -6.14
C VAL A 93 -4.03 -12.79 -6.29
N LEU A 94 -4.66 -13.59 -5.41
CA LEU A 94 -4.59 -15.06 -5.46
C LEU A 94 -5.11 -15.62 -6.80
N THR A 95 -6.19 -15.04 -7.32
CA THR A 95 -6.79 -15.45 -8.59
C THR A 95 -5.86 -15.18 -9.78
N VAL A 96 -5.18 -14.03 -9.78
CA VAL A 96 -4.25 -13.64 -10.86
C VAL A 96 -2.94 -14.43 -10.78
N THR A 97 -2.38 -14.62 -9.59
CA THR A 97 -1.11 -15.34 -9.41
C THR A 97 -1.28 -16.85 -9.41
N ARG A 98 -2.52 -17.36 -9.27
CA ARG A 98 -2.85 -18.78 -9.07
C ARG A 98 -2.15 -19.40 -7.86
N GLN A 99 -1.79 -18.58 -6.87
CA GLN A 99 -1.21 -19.07 -5.64
C GLN A 99 -2.28 -19.78 -4.79
N PRO A 100 -1.91 -20.83 -4.03
CA PRO A 100 -2.83 -21.48 -3.12
C PRO A 100 -3.36 -20.48 -2.09
N SER A 101 -4.57 -20.74 -1.61
CA SER A 101 -5.21 -19.86 -0.62
C SER A 101 -4.33 -19.72 0.62
N THR A 102 -4.14 -18.47 1.07
CA THR A 102 -3.45 -18.17 2.34
C THR A 102 -4.27 -18.55 3.56
N LEU A 103 -5.55 -18.86 3.39
CA LEU A 103 -6.35 -19.55 4.38
C LEU A 103 -5.89 -21.00 4.38
N GLY A 104 -4.91 -21.29 5.23
CA GLY A 104 -4.35 -22.63 5.38
C GLY A 104 -5.45 -23.68 5.46
N SER A 105 -5.16 -24.86 4.91
CA SER A 105 -6.00 -26.04 4.96
C SER A 105 -6.60 -26.25 6.35
N ARG A 106 -7.82 -25.75 6.56
CA ARG A 106 -8.77 -26.33 7.50
C ARG A 106 -9.49 -27.44 6.73
N ALA A 107 -8.69 -28.38 6.22
CA ALA A 107 -9.19 -29.68 5.83
C ALA A 107 -9.63 -30.35 7.14
N THR A 108 -10.93 -30.28 7.39
CA THR A 108 -11.74 -31.37 7.95
C THR A 108 -10.93 -32.51 8.58
N GLY A 109 -10.84 -32.49 9.91
CA GLY A 109 -10.92 -33.74 10.67
C GLY A 109 -12.37 -34.16 10.83
#